data_AF-A0A9D6L680-F1
#
_entry.id   AF-A0A9D6L680-F1
#
_cell.length_a   1.000
_cell.length_b   1.000
_cell.length_c   1.000
_cell.angle_alpha   90.00
_cell.angle_beta   90.00
_cell.angle_gamma   90.00
#
_symmetry.space_group_name_H-M   'P 1'
#
loop_
_entity.id
_entity.type
_entity.pdbx_description
1 polymer ?
#
loop_
_entity_poly.entity_id
_entity_poly.type
_entity_poly.pdbx_seq_one_letter_code
_entity_poly.pdbx_strand_id
1 'polypeptide(L)'
;MIIRSICLREIRMTLLAPFETSFDTTQERRIFLTEASVDGVTGWGEPTVGAHPFYSPETIETAWHIIRDFVWPVLRGRELSSAAEVWSLLGAIRGHNMAKAGIETALWDAEAKLRCLPLWKLLGGTRQELPCGVSIGIKKDLDELVAAVEKEMAAGYQRIKIKIKPGRETSECERLRERFPKIRLMVDA
;
A
#
# COMPACT_ATOMS: atom_id res chain seq x y z
N MET A 1 -10.00 21.78 -10.73
CA MET A 1 -8.69 21.09 -10.72
C MET A 1 -8.33 20.61 -12.11
N ILE A 2 -7.37 21.26 -12.78
CA ILE A 2 -6.93 20.86 -14.13
C ILE A 2 -5.58 20.15 -14.05
N ILE A 3 -5.53 18.92 -14.58
CA ILE A 3 -4.32 18.10 -14.61
C ILE A 3 -3.48 18.50 -15.83
N ARG A 4 -2.29 19.06 -15.59
CA ARG A 4 -1.37 19.54 -16.64
C ARG A 4 -0.47 18.43 -17.16
N SER A 5 0.04 17.59 -16.26
CA SER A 5 0.90 16.47 -16.60
C SER A 5 0.83 15.38 -15.54
N ILE A 6 1.17 14.17 -15.95
CA ILE A 6 1.44 13.03 -15.07
C ILE A 6 2.85 12.54 -15.41
N CYS A 7 3.73 12.45 -14.43
CA CYS A 7 5.03 11.82 -14.53
C CYS A 7 5.00 10.47 -13.82
N LEU A 8 5.50 9.44 -14.49
CA LEU A 8 5.62 8.08 -13.97
C LEU A 8 7.09 7.83 -13.65
N ARG A 9 7.37 7.34 -12.45
CA ARG A 9 8.73 7.10 -11.96
C ARG A 9 8.82 5.70 -11.38
N GLU A 10 9.95 5.06 -11.59
CA GLU A 10 10.31 3.83 -10.87
C GLU A 10 11.58 4.10 -10.06
N ILE A 11 11.55 3.73 -8.79
CA ILE A 11 12.73 3.72 -7.91
C ILE A 11 12.93 2.31 -7.35
N ARG A 12 14.12 2.06 -6.80
CA ARG A 12 14.46 0.80 -6.15
C ARG A 12 14.98 1.05 -4.76
N MET A 13 14.54 0.23 -3.80
CA MET A 13 14.99 0.30 -2.40
C MET A 13 15.22 -1.09 -1.85
N THR A 14 16.30 -1.27 -1.09
CA THR A 14 16.59 -2.52 -0.39
C THR A 14 15.93 -2.51 0.99
N LEU A 15 15.17 -3.57 1.31
CA LEU A 15 14.56 -3.74 2.63
C LEU A 15 15.64 -4.08 3.68
N LEU A 16 15.40 -3.65 4.93
CA LEU A 16 16.32 -3.93 6.04
C LEU A 16 16.50 -5.44 6.32
N ALA A 17 15.49 -6.24 5.98
CA ALA A 17 15.52 -7.69 6.06
C ALA A 17 14.60 -8.29 4.98
N PRO A 18 14.85 -9.53 4.53
CA PRO A 18 13.99 -10.19 3.57
C PRO A 18 12.57 -10.36 4.12
N PHE A 19 11.58 -10.08 3.29
CA PHE A 19 10.17 -10.27 3.65
C PHE A 19 9.60 -11.48 2.90
N GLU A 20 9.51 -12.61 3.59
CA GLU A 20 8.92 -13.86 3.08
C GLU A 20 7.40 -13.89 3.30
N THR A 21 6.68 -14.20 2.23
CA THR A 21 5.24 -14.47 2.19
C THR A 21 4.98 -15.89 1.66
N SER A 22 3.73 -16.32 1.56
CA SER A 22 3.38 -17.64 1.02
C SER A 22 3.69 -17.81 -0.48
N PHE A 23 3.94 -16.72 -1.21
CA PHE A 23 4.08 -16.72 -2.67
C PHE A 23 5.37 -16.05 -3.19
N ASP A 24 6.12 -15.31 -2.36
CA ASP A 24 7.38 -14.67 -2.77
C ASP A 24 8.24 -14.26 -1.56
N THR A 25 9.53 -14.03 -1.80
CA THR A 25 10.46 -13.39 -0.85
C THR A 25 11.05 -12.14 -1.48
N THR A 26 10.80 -10.98 -0.88
CA THR A 26 11.29 -9.69 -1.40
C THR A 26 12.44 -9.15 -0.54
N GLN A 27 13.57 -8.82 -1.18
CA GLN A 27 14.69 -8.08 -0.57
C GLN A 27 14.89 -6.71 -1.24
N GLU A 28 14.86 -6.65 -2.57
CA GLU A 28 14.81 -5.40 -3.34
C GLU A 28 13.37 -5.10 -3.73
N ARG A 29 12.88 -3.91 -3.37
CA ARG A 29 11.55 -3.43 -3.74
C ARG A 29 11.67 -2.45 -4.91
N ARG A 30 11.05 -2.80 -6.04
CA ARG A 30 10.72 -1.84 -7.09
C ARG A 30 9.49 -1.05 -6.64
N ILE A 31 9.56 0.27 -6.68
CA ILE A 31 8.50 1.17 -6.22
C ILE A 31 8.09 2.04 -7.40
N PHE A 32 6.80 2.05 -7.69
CA PHE A 32 6.22 2.83 -8.77
C PHE A 32 5.54 4.07 -8.19
N LEU A 33 5.90 5.25 -8.69
CA LEU A 33 5.39 6.54 -8.21
C LEU A 33 4.69 7.28 -9.35
N THR A 34 3.60 7.94 -8.99
CA THR A 34 2.83 8.85 -9.85
C THR A 34 2.93 10.26 -9.30
N GLU A 35 3.35 11.18 -10.17
CA GLU A 35 3.44 12.61 -9.86
C GLU A 35 2.49 13.37 -10.77
N ALA A 36 1.49 14.05 -10.22
CA ALA A 36 0.50 14.81 -10.96
C ALA A 36 0.67 16.31 -10.74
N SER A 37 0.85 17.08 -11.82
CA SER A 37 0.81 18.54 -11.75
C SER A 37 -0.62 19.03 -11.95
N VAL A 38 -1.17 19.70 -10.94
CA VAL A 38 -2.57 20.16 -10.90
C VAL A 38 -2.61 21.61 -10.43
N ASP A 39 -3.07 22.52 -11.28
CA ASP A 39 -3.25 23.95 -10.95
C ASP A 39 -2.09 24.59 -10.15
N GLY A 40 -0.84 24.27 -10.52
CA GLY A 40 0.37 24.83 -9.91
C GLY A 40 0.89 24.10 -8.67
N VAL A 41 0.19 23.05 -8.19
CA VAL A 41 0.71 22.15 -7.16
C VAL A 41 1.08 20.78 -7.74
N THR A 42 1.90 20.05 -7.00
CA THR A 42 2.26 18.67 -7.32
C THR A 42 1.66 17.72 -6.30
N GLY A 43 0.87 16.76 -6.77
CA GLY A 43 0.34 15.64 -6.00
C GLY A 43 1.12 14.35 -6.25
N TRP A 44 1.26 13.51 -5.23
CA TRP A 44 2.01 12.25 -5.27
C TRP A 44 1.13 11.05 -4.93
N GLY A 45 1.33 9.96 -5.67
CA GLY A 45 0.75 8.66 -5.40
C GLY A 45 1.77 7.54 -5.58
N GLU A 46 1.48 6.40 -4.96
CA GLU A 46 2.28 5.18 -5.05
C GLU A 46 1.33 4.01 -5.34
N PRO A 47 1.10 3.64 -6.62
CA PRO A 47 0.45 2.37 -6.93
C PRO A 47 1.16 1.20 -6.23
N THR A 48 0.43 0.40 -5.46
CA THR A 48 0.99 -0.72 -4.68
C THR A 48 1.23 -1.98 -5.53
N VAL A 49 1.55 -1.82 -6.80
CA VAL A 49 1.80 -2.92 -7.74
C VAL A 49 3.15 -3.57 -7.48
N GLY A 50 3.21 -4.88 -7.66
CA GLY A 50 4.44 -5.65 -7.48
C GLY A 50 5.31 -5.69 -8.73
N ALA A 51 6.54 -6.18 -8.58
CA ALA A 51 7.37 -6.58 -9.72
C ALA A 51 6.81 -7.81 -10.45
N HIS A 52 6.05 -8.64 -9.72
CA HIS A 52 5.46 -9.88 -10.18
C HIS A 52 3.99 -9.98 -9.76
N PRO A 53 3.15 -10.70 -10.52
CA PRO A 53 1.71 -10.74 -10.31
C PRO A 53 1.28 -11.79 -9.25
N PHE A 54 2.03 -11.94 -8.16
CA PHE A 54 1.79 -12.99 -7.16
C PHE A 54 0.80 -12.57 -6.06
N TYR A 55 0.78 -11.28 -5.70
CA TYR A 55 -0.22 -10.73 -4.77
C TYR A 55 -1.53 -10.35 -5.49
N SER A 56 -1.39 -9.82 -6.71
CA SER A 56 -2.51 -9.38 -7.55
C SER A 56 -2.09 -9.53 -9.02
N PRO A 57 -3.02 -9.52 -9.99
CA PRO A 57 -2.66 -9.60 -11.41
C PRO A 57 -1.93 -8.35 -11.92
N GLU A 58 -1.86 -7.26 -11.14
CA GLU A 58 -1.20 -6.01 -11.55
C GLU A 58 0.31 -6.03 -11.21
N THR A 59 1.12 -5.68 -12.20
CA THR A 59 2.56 -5.38 -12.06
C THR A 59 2.88 -3.92 -12.41
N ILE A 60 4.10 -3.48 -12.12
CA ILE A 60 4.62 -2.16 -12.51
C ILE A 60 4.43 -1.91 -14.02
N GLU A 61 4.74 -2.88 -14.86
CA GLU A 61 4.63 -2.77 -16.31
C GLU A 61 3.17 -2.62 -16.74
N THR A 62 2.27 -3.40 -16.15
CA THR A 62 0.83 -3.27 -16.42
C THR A 62 0.29 -1.91 -15.96
N ALA A 63 0.69 -1.43 -14.78
CA ALA A 63 0.25 -0.14 -14.28
C ALA A 63 0.78 1.01 -15.14
N TRP A 64 2.03 0.92 -15.59
CA TRP A 64 2.62 1.89 -16.51
C TRP A 64 1.82 1.99 -17.81
N HIS A 65 1.56 0.84 -18.44
CA HIS A 65 0.76 0.75 -19.66
C HIS A 65 -0.63 1.34 -19.46
N ILE A 66 -1.35 0.91 -18.41
CA ILE A 66 -2.72 1.34 -18.15
C ILE A 66 -2.79 2.84 -17.87
N ILE A 67 -1.84 3.37 -17.09
CA ILE A 67 -1.82 4.79 -16.78
C ILE A 67 -1.52 5.61 -18.05
N ARG A 68 -0.50 5.23 -18.81
CA ARG A 68 -0.07 5.96 -20.02
C ARG A 68 -1.13 5.93 -21.12
N ASP A 69 -1.68 4.75 -21.41
CA ASP A 69 -2.44 4.51 -22.64
C ASP A 69 -3.96 4.59 -22.44
N PHE A 70 -4.45 4.51 -21.20
CA PHE A 70 -5.89 4.52 -20.92
C PHE A 70 -6.32 5.57 -19.89
N VAL A 71 -5.64 5.67 -18.74
CA VAL A 71 -6.01 6.65 -17.70
C VAL A 71 -5.69 8.07 -18.17
N TRP A 72 -4.48 8.32 -18.65
CA TRP A 72 -4.05 9.65 -19.04
C TRP A 72 -4.91 10.26 -20.17
N PRO A 73 -5.27 9.54 -21.24
CA PRO A 73 -6.19 10.05 -22.25
C PRO A 73 -7.56 10.50 -21.72
N VAL A 74 -8.08 9.85 -20.66
CA VAL A 74 -9.37 10.23 -20.05
C VAL A 74 -9.27 11.51 -19.22
N LEU A 75 -8.11 11.72 -18.58
CA LEU A 75 -7.89 12.80 -17.62
C LEU A 75 -7.24 14.07 -18.23
N ARG A 76 -6.42 13.92 -19.27
CA ARG A 76 -5.68 15.05 -19.87
C ARG A 76 -6.63 16.14 -20.35
N GLY A 77 -6.41 17.37 -19.87
CA GLY A 77 -7.18 18.55 -20.28
C GLY A 77 -8.59 18.61 -19.70
N ARG A 78 -8.96 17.67 -18.82
CA ARG A 78 -10.23 17.70 -18.10
C ARG A 78 -10.09 18.59 -16.87
N GLU A 79 -11.15 19.33 -16.59
CA GLU A 79 -11.35 20.01 -15.31
C GLU A 79 -12.17 19.10 -14.38
N LEU A 80 -11.64 18.83 -13.20
CA LEU A 80 -12.30 18.06 -12.14
C LEU A 80 -12.71 18.99 -11.00
N SER A 81 -13.90 18.81 -10.42
CA SER A 81 -14.30 19.55 -9.22
C SER A 81 -13.74 18.91 -7.94
N SER A 82 -13.51 17.60 -7.94
CA SER A 82 -12.85 16.85 -6.86
C SER A 82 -12.14 15.59 -7.38
N ALA A 83 -11.11 15.14 -6.66
CA ALA A 83 -10.43 13.86 -6.86
C ALA A 83 -11.40 12.67 -6.74
N ALA A 84 -12.50 12.81 -5.98
CA ALA A 84 -13.54 11.79 -5.87
C ALA A 84 -14.21 11.41 -7.22
N GLU A 85 -14.17 12.30 -8.22
CA GLU A 85 -14.74 12.01 -9.54
C GLU A 85 -13.91 10.99 -10.34
N VAL A 86 -12.63 10.85 -10.02
CA VAL A 86 -11.66 10.07 -10.80
C VAL A 86 -12.09 8.62 -10.90
N TRP A 87 -12.57 8.02 -9.80
CA TRP A 87 -13.01 6.63 -9.79
C TRP A 87 -14.12 6.36 -10.83
N SER A 88 -15.14 7.22 -10.86
CA SER A 88 -16.26 7.10 -11.81
C SER A 88 -15.82 7.37 -13.24
N LEU A 89 -14.96 8.37 -13.47
CA LEU A 89 -14.44 8.70 -14.80
C LEU A 89 -13.63 7.55 -15.41
N LEU A 90 -12.92 6.80 -14.59
CA LEU A 90 -12.13 5.64 -15.02
C LEU A 90 -12.93 4.34 -15.02
N GLY A 91 -14.25 4.39 -14.81
CA GLY A 91 -15.11 3.20 -14.67
C GLY A 91 -15.19 2.29 -15.91
N ALA A 92 -14.88 2.82 -17.10
CA ALA A 92 -14.76 2.03 -18.32
C ALA A 92 -13.53 1.11 -18.34
N ILE A 93 -12.48 1.45 -17.58
CA ILE A 93 -11.26 0.65 -17.44
C ILE A 93 -11.52 -0.45 -16.40
N ARG A 94 -11.72 -1.68 -16.89
CA ARG A 94 -12.00 -2.86 -16.05
C ARG A 94 -10.75 -3.33 -15.33
N GLY A 95 -10.86 -3.63 -14.03
CA GLY A 95 -9.72 -4.02 -13.20
C GLY A 95 -8.74 -2.86 -12.99
N HIS A 96 -7.45 -3.17 -12.87
CA HIS A 96 -6.36 -2.20 -12.73
C HIS A 96 -6.56 -1.19 -11.59
N ASN A 97 -7.03 -1.69 -10.46
CA ASN A 97 -7.45 -0.84 -9.35
C ASN A 97 -6.25 -0.19 -8.66
N MET A 98 -5.10 -0.87 -8.58
CA MET A 98 -3.89 -0.27 -8.01
C MET A 98 -3.35 0.85 -8.90
N ALA A 99 -3.33 0.64 -10.21
CA ALA A 99 -2.93 1.66 -11.18
C ALA A 99 -3.84 2.90 -11.11
N LYS A 100 -5.17 2.71 -11.10
CA LYS A 100 -6.15 3.80 -10.95
C LYS A 100 -6.01 4.51 -9.60
N ALA A 101 -5.88 3.74 -8.52
CA ALA A 101 -5.74 4.29 -7.17
C ALA A 101 -4.48 5.14 -6.99
N GLY A 102 -3.37 4.80 -7.64
CA GLY A 102 -2.17 5.65 -7.57
C GLY A 102 -2.35 7.02 -8.26
N ILE A 103 -3.12 7.08 -9.35
CA ILE A 103 -3.50 8.37 -9.94
C ILE A 103 -4.48 9.13 -9.06
N GLU A 104 -5.54 8.45 -8.59
CA GLU A 104 -6.52 9.05 -7.69
C GLU A 104 -5.86 9.60 -6.41
N THR A 105 -4.91 8.86 -5.82
CA THR A 105 -4.16 9.28 -4.62
C THR A 105 -3.34 10.54 -4.89
N ALA A 106 -2.65 10.61 -6.03
CA ALA A 106 -1.93 11.83 -6.42
C ALA A 106 -2.87 13.03 -6.54
N LEU A 107 -4.09 12.83 -7.05
CA LEU A 107 -5.08 13.89 -7.18
C LEU A 107 -5.69 14.28 -5.83
N TRP A 108 -5.89 13.34 -4.91
CA TRP A 108 -6.28 13.64 -3.52
C TRP A 108 -5.21 14.46 -2.78
N ASP A 109 -3.92 14.11 -2.95
CA ASP A 109 -2.81 14.87 -2.39
C ASP A 109 -2.76 16.30 -2.98
N ALA A 110 -2.91 16.44 -4.30
CA ALA A 110 -3.00 17.74 -4.95
C ALA A 110 -4.20 18.56 -4.46
N GLU A 111 -5.38 17.94 -4.34
CA GLU A 111 -6.59 18.60 -3.85
C GLU A 111 -6.42 19.10 -2.41
N ALA A 112 -5.84 18.28 -1.53
CA ALA A 112 -5.55 18.65 -0.16
C ALA A 112 -4.61 19.87 -0.09
N LYS A 113 -3.57 19.88 -0.93
CA LYS A 113 -2.64 21.01 -1.06
C LYS A 113 -3.32 22.28 -1.58
N LEU A 114 -4.15 22.18 -2.63
CA LEU A 114 -4.90 23.33 -3.18
C LEU A 114 -5.87 23.92 -2.15
N ARG A 115 -6.44 23.08 -1.29
CA ARG A 115 -7.34 23.49 -0.20
C ARG A 115 -6.59 23.92 1.07
N CYS A 116 -5.26 23.86 1.09
CA CYS A 116 -4.43 24.10 2.28
C CYS A 116 -4.85 23.25 3.49
N LEU A 117 -5.26 22.00 3.24
CA LEU A 117 -5.67 21.04 4.28
C LEU A 117 -4.73 19.84 4.32
N PRO A 118 -4.47 19.27 5.51
CA PRO A 118 -3.90 17.94 5.55
C PRO A 118 -4.91 16.94 4.98
N LEU A 119 -4.43 15.96 4.21
CA LEU A 119 -5.28 14.99 3.51
C LEU A 119 -6.28 14.28 4.45
N TRP A 120 -5.86 13.91 5.66
CA TRP A 120 -6.75 13.26 6.62
C TRP A 120 -7.97 14.11 7.00
N LYS A 121 -7.85 15.45 7.05
CA LYS A 121 -9.01 16.34 7.30
C LYS A 121 -9.91 16.41 6.08
N LEU A 122 -9.32 16.47 4.88
CA LEU A 122 -10.09 16.48 3.64
C LEU A 122 -10.93 15.20 3.50
N LEU A 123 -10.37 14.05 3.90
CA LEU A 123 -11.07 12.75 3.91
C LEU A 123 -12.06 12.59 5.09
N GLY A 124 -12.23 13.59 5.96
CA GLY A 124 -13.15 13.55 7.10
C GLY A 124 -12.62 12.79 8.32
N GLY A 125 -11.32 12.55 8.41
CA GLY A 125 -10.67 11.96 9.57
C GLY A 125 -10.84 12.80 10.84
N THR A 126 -11.00 12.12 11.97
CA THR A 126 -11.25 12.75 13.29
C THR A 126 -10.15 12.47 14.32
N ARG A 127 -9.17 11.64 13.97
CA ARG A 127 -8.08 11.21 14.84
C ARG A 127 -6.76 11.74 14.33
N GLN A 128 -5.90 12.16 15.26
CA GLN A 128 -4.52 12.58 14.95
C GLN A 128 -3.52 11.43 15.11
N GLU A 129 -3.89 10.39 15.87
CA GLU A 129 -3.07 9.19 16.10
C GLU A 129 -3.91 7.94 15.86
N LEU A 130 -3.26 6.89 15.34
CA LEU A 130 -3.88 5.60 15.06
C LEU A 130 -3.09 4.48 15.75
N PRO A 131 -3.78 3.48 16.33
CA PRO A 131 -3.11 2.32 16.90
C PRO A 131 -2.48 1.47 15.78
N CYS A 132 -1.16 1.29 15.84
CA CYS A 132 -0.41 0.51 14.85
C CYS A 132 -0.25 -0.95 15.29
N GLY A 133 -0.34 -1.85 14.31
CA GLY A 133 0.04 -3.24 14.47
C GLY A 133 1.12 -3.63 13.46
N VAL A 134 1.82 -4.72 13.72
CA VAL A 134 2.87 -5.24 12.85
C VAL A 134 2.40 -6.50 12.13
N SER A 135 3.01 -6.79 10.98
CA SER A 135 2.89 -8.07 10.28
C SER A 135 4.26 -8.74 10.26
N ILE A 136 4.36 -9.92 10.87
CA ILE A 136 5.58 -10.70 10.98
C ILE A 136 5.52 -11.80 9.92
N GLY A 137 6.53 -11.85 9.05
CA GLY A 137 6.69 -12.91 8.05
C GLY A 137 7.00 -14.26 8.68
N ILE A 138 6.98 -15.32 7.86
CA ILE A 138 7.31 -16.67 8.30
C ILE A 138 8.76 -16.70 8.82
N LYS A 139 8.98 -17.35 9.97
CA LYS A 139 10.31 -17.50 10.59
C LYS A 139 10.88 -18.88 10.39
N LYS A 140 12.15 -19.11 10.72
CA LYS A 140 12.75 -20.43 10.55
C LYS A 140 12.15 -21.44 11.53
N ASP A 141 11.96 -21.03 12.78
CA ASP A 141 11.43 -21.85 13.86
C ASP A 141 10.58 -21.02 14.85
N LEU A 142 10.03 -21.72 15.85
CA LEU A 142 9.13 -21.15 16.85
C LEU A 142 9.83 -20.17 17.80
N ASP A 143 11.12 -20.37 18.08
CA ASP A 143 11.85 -19.51 19.02
C ASP A 143 12.22 -18.18 18.33
N GLU A 144 12.61 -18.22 17.05
CA GLU A 144 12.75 -17.01 16.23
C GLU A 144 11.43 -16.24 16.10
N LEU A 145 10.29 -16.94 15.97
CA LEU A 145 8.98 -16.32 15.93
C LEU A 145 8.64 -15.61 17.25
N VAL A 146 8.86 -16.28 18.39
CA VAL A 146 8.65 -15.69 19.72
C VAL A 146 9.54 -14.46 19.90
N ALA A 147 10.83 -14.57 19.59
CA ALA A 147 11.77 -13.45 19.72
C ALA A 147 11.37 -12.24 18.84
N ALA A 148 10.90 -12.49 17.61
CA ALA A 148 10.37 -11.44 16.75
C ALA A 148 9.15 -10.76 17.38
N VAL A 149 8.21 -11.54 17.94
CA VAL A 149 7.02 -10.99 18.60
C VAL A 149 7.40 -10.16 19.84
N GLU A 150 8.33 -10.64 20.68
CA GLU A 150 8.81 -9.88 21.85
C GLU A 150 9.43 -8.55 21.43
N LYS A 151 10.25 -8.55 20.38
CA LYS A 151 10.86 -7.33 19.83
C LYS A 151 9.80 -6.33 19.38
N GLU A 152 8.81 -6.75 18.61
CA GLU A 152 7.78 -5.83 18.10
C GLU A 152 6.82 -5.36 19.21
N MET A 153 6.53 -6.19 20.20
CA MET A 153 5.81 -5.76 21.41
C MET A 153 6.59 -4.72 22.20
N ALA A 154 7.90 -4.90 22.37
CA ALA A 154 8.77 -3.93 23.03
C ALA A 154 8.86 -2.60 22.25
N ALA A 155 8.68 -2.63 20.93
CA ALA A 155 8.57 -1.44 20.09
C ALA A 155 7.21 -0.72 20.21
N GLY A 156 6.25 -1.28 20.95
CA GLY A 156 4.96 -0.64 21.25
C GLY A 156 3.82 -0.99 20.28
N TYR A 157 3.98 -1.98 19.40
CA TYR A 157 2.91 -2.42 18.51
C TYR A 157 1.73 -3.01 19.30
N GLN A 158 0.52 -2.54 18.99
CA GLN A 158 -0.70 -2.87 19.75
C GLN A 158 -1.43 -4.12 19.23
N ARG A 159 -0.98 -4.66 18.09
CA ARG A 159 -1.56 -5.83 17.43
C ARG A 159 -0.47 -6.58 16.66
N ILE A 160 -0.45 -7.91 16.80
CA ILE A 160 0.49 -8.81 16.11
C ILE A 160 -0.28 -9.59 15.03
N LYS A 161 0.24 -9.62 13.81
CA LYS A 161 -0.23 -10.47 12.71
C LYS A 161 0.92 -11.35 12.27
N ILE A 162 0.71 -12.65 12.17
CA ILE A 162 1.72 -13.58 11.66
C ILE A 162 1.29 -14.14 10.30
N LYS A 163 2.25 -14.31 9.40
CA LYS A 163 2.06 -15.07 8.15
C LYS A 163 2.08 -16.56 8.47
N ILE A 164 1.12 -17.32 7.96
CA ILE A 164 1.01 -18.78 8.13
C ILE A 164 1.01 -19.45 6.75
N LYS A 165 1.31 -20.76 6.71
CA LYS A 165 1.21 -21.60 5.50
C LYS A 165 0.86 -23.04 5.87
N PRO A 166 0.31 -23.85 4.93
CA PRO A 166 0.06 -25.28 5.12
C PRO A 166 1.16 -26.00 5.89
N GLY A 167 0.81 -26.54 7.06
CA GLY A 167 1.71 -27.31 7.94
C GLY A 167 2.45 -26.49 9.00
N ARG A 168 2.19 -25.19 9.11
CA ARG A 168 2.84 -24.27 10.06
C ARG A 168 1.87 -23.41 10.87
N GLU A 169 0.57 -23.60 10.71
CA GLU A 169 -0.44 -22.69 11.25
C GLU A 169 -0.69 -22.92 12.73
N THR A 170 -1.00 -24.17 13.09
CA THR A 170 -1.48 -24.52 14.44
C THR A 170 -0.39 -24.37 15.49
N SER A 171 0.79 -24.95 15.25
CA SER A 171 1.89 -24.94 16.22
C SER A 171 2.43 -23.53 16.51
N GLU A 172 2.47 -22.66 15.49
CA GLU A 172 2.85 -21.25 15.66
C GLU A 172 1.82 -20.48 16.50
N CYS A 173 0.53 -20.67 16.20
CA CYS A 173 -0.55 -20.03 16.95
C CYS A 173 -0.62 -20.48 18.40
N GLU A 174 -0.49 -21.79 18.65
CA GLU A 174 -0.48 -22.38 20.00
C GLU A 174 0.68 -21.81 20.81
N ARG A 175 1.91 -21.88 20.26
CA ARG A 175 3.11 -21.35 20.92
C ARG A 175 2.98 -19.88 21.29
N LEU A 176 2.47 -19.05 20.37
CA LEU A 176 2.29 -17.62 20.64
C LEU A 176 1.16 -17.35 21.63
N ARG A 177 0.08 -18.14 21.61
CA ARG A 177 -1.02 -17.96 22.58
C ARG A 177 -0.61 -18.39 23.98
N GLU A 178 0.17 -19.46 24.12
CA GLU A 178 0.74 -19.90 25.40
C GLU A 178 1.67 -18.84 25.99
N ARG A 179 2.60 -18.32 25.17
CA ARG A 179 3.58 -17.33 25.63
C ARG A 179 2.98 -15.94 25.86
N PHE A 180 2.02 -15.54 25.02
CA PHE A 180 1.41 -14.21 25.02
C PHE A 180 -0.12 -14.30 25.11
N PRO A 181 -0.69 -14.71 26.25
CA PRO A 181 -2.12 -15.02 26.36
C PRO A 181 -3.04 -13.82 26.04
N LYS A 182 -2.56 -12.59 26.23
CA LYS A 182 -3.37 -11.36 26.14
C LYS A 182 -3.16 -10.54 24.87
N ILE A 183 -2.24 -10.91 23.98
CA ILE A 183 -1.99 -10.10 22.79
C ILE A 183 -3.17 -10.19 21.82
N ARG A 184 -3.40 -9.07 21.10
CA ARG A 184 -4.27 -9.04 19.92
C ARG A 184 -3.55 -9.71 18.76
N LEU A 185 -3.79 -11.01 18.62
CA LEU A 185 -3.19 -11.86 17.60
C LEU A 185 -4.15 -12.02 16.40
N MET A 186 -3.59 -11.91 15.20
CA MET A 186 -4.24 -12.25 13.93
C MET A 186 -3.31 -13.14 13.10
N VAL A 187 -3.88 -13.85 12.13
CA VAL A 187 -3.14 -14.70 11.19
C VAL A 187 -3.44 -14.30 9.75
N ASP A 188 -2.56 -14.70 8.83
CA ASP A 188 -2.64 -14.38 7.40
C ASP A 188 -2.07 -15.53 6.58
N ALA A 189 -2.96 -16.25 5.89
CA ALA A 189 -2.60 -17.40 5.05
C ALA A 189 -2.07 -16.98 3.67
#